data_AF-A0A837NG58-F1
#
_entry.id   AF-A0A837NG58-F1
#
_cell.length_a   1.000
_cell.length_b   1.000
_cell.length_c   1.000
_cell.angle_alpha   90.00
_cell.angle_beta   90.00
_cell.angle_gamma   90.00
#
_symmetry.space_group_name_H-M   'P 1'
#
loop_
_entity.id
_entity.type
_entity.pdbx_description
1 polymer ?
#
loop_
_entity_poly.entity_id
_entity_poly.type
_entity_poly.pdbx_seq_one_letter_code
_entity_poly.pdbx_strand_id
1 'polypeptide(L)'
;MTNPMQQIYQSQVNSGKLNEDSFQREAVTALQQRLDAIRKNSQAPIKSLYFYGPVGRGKTMLMDMFSEQLRSLSTANSSFIRLHYHHFMARVHDALNGLQGEENPMQQVAKEWANEYSIICLDEFFVEDIGDAMILARLWESLFAEGVTLITTSNAPPAELYKDGLARHRFEPTIELLNSQCELIDLGFGTDYRRINHTDMPLYLIEGQPEELKTLAETRCGTVEPAESVSIMNRSIPCLWGNKKIIGFDFMSLCSGPRSQRDYMELADKYSAIAVQNVPAFTYVPDKELVHGVEETYQREHDAKLISKLDNEARRFIALVDECYDRGCRLLITAEVSVEQLYQARQLAFPFRRCVSRLFEMQHW
;
A
#
# COMPACT_ATOMS: atom_id res chain seq x y z
N MET A 1 2.01 -33.19 -15.15
CA MET A 1 2.29 -31.79 -14.78
C MET A 1 1.03 -31.22 -14.21
N THR A 2 0.92 -31.15 -12.88
CA THR A 2 -0.18 -30.43 -12.23
C THR A 2 0.06 -28.94 -12.39
N ASN A 3 -0.92 -28.22 -12.93
CA ASN A 3 -0.90 -26.76 -13.08
C ASN A 3 -1.82 -26.13 -12.02
N PRO A 4 -1.42 -26.14 -10.74
CA PRO A 4 -2.29 -25.76 -9.63
C PRO A 4 -2.78 -24.31 -9.74
N MET A 5 -1.94 -23.38 -10.22
CA MET A 5 -2.34 -21.98 -10.36
C MET A 5 -3.49 -21.84 -11.36
N GLN A 6 -3.39 -22.48 -12.53
CA GLN A 6 -4.47 -22.47 -13.52
C GLN A 6 -5.73 -23.19 -13.02
N GLN A 7 -5.58 -24.28 -12.28
CA GLN A 7 -6.73 -25.00 -11.71
C GLN A 7 -7.49 -24.15 -10.69
N ILE A 8 -6.78 -23.46 -9.79
CA ILE A 8 -7.38 -22.56 -8.80
C ILE A 8 -8.07 -21.40 -9.50
N TYR A 9 -7.40 -20.76 -10.48
CA TYR A 9 -7.98 -19.67 -11.25
C TYR A 9 -9.27 -20.11 -11.96
N GLN A 10 -9.22 -21.22 -12.70
CA GLN A 10 -10.36 -21.72 -13.45
C GLN A 10 -11.51 -22.16 -12.53
N SER A 11 -11.23 -22.69 -11.35
CA SER A 11 -12.24 -23.00 -10.34
C SER A 11 -12.96 -21.74 -9.83
N GLN A 12 -12.22 -20.65 -9.62
CA GLN A 12 -12.83 -19.36 -9.23
C GLN A 12 -13.67 -18.74 -10.34
N VAL A 13 -13.26 -18.89 -11.61
CA VAL A 13 -14.06 -18.49 -12.77
C VAL A 13 -15.33 -19.35 -12.88
N ASN A 14 -15.20 -20.67 -12.78
CA ASN A 14 -16.33 -21.61 -12.90
C ASN A 14 -17.36 -21.46 -11.76
N SER A 15 -16.91 -21.04 -10.57
CA SER A 15 -17.80 -20.75 -9.43
C SER A 15 -18.43 -19.35 -9.48
N GLY A 16 -18.13 -18.55 -10.51
CA GLY A 16 -18.64 -17.19 -10.67
C GLY A 16 -18.03 -16.16 -9.71
N LYS A 17 -16.99 -16.53 -8.95
CA LYS A 17 -16.25 -15.60 -8.08
C LYS A 17 -15.37 -14.64 -8.88
N LEU A 18 -14.93 -15.07 -10.07
CA LEU A 18 -14.14 -14.26 -11.00
C LEU A 18 -14.76 -14.27 -12.39
N ASN A 19 -14.57 -13.17 -13.12
CA ASN A 19 -14.76 -13.16 -14.56
C ASN A 19 -13.47 -13.58 -15.24
N GLU A 20 -13.61 -14.26 -16.38
CA GLU A 20 -12.47 -14.65 -17.20
C GLU A 20 -11.74 -13.42 -17.76
N ASP A 21 -10.43 -13.33 -17.49
CA ASP A 21 -9.61 -12.20 -17.89
C ASP A 21 -8.28 -12.68 -18.49
N SER A 22 -7.98 -12.26 -19.73
CA SER A 22 -6.77 -12.66 -20.44
C SER A 22 -5.49 -12.20 -19.76
N PHE A 23 -5.49 -11.01 -19.16
CA PHE A 23 -4.32 -10.46 -18.46
C PHE A 23 -4.05 -11.25 -17.17
N GLN A 24 -5.10 -11.62 -16.44
CA GLN A 24 -4.94 -12.47 -15.25
C GLN A 24 -4.45 -13.87 -15.63
N ARG A 25 -4.91 -14.45 -16.75
CA ARG A 25 -4.42 -15.75 -17.23
C ARG A 25 -2.93 -15.74 -17.60
N GLU A 26 -2.46 -14.66 -18.20
CA GLU A 26 -1.03 -14.46 -18.48
C GLU A 26 -0.24 -14.43 -17.18
N ALA A 27 -0.67 -13.64 -16.20
CA ALA A 27 -0.04 -13.58 -14.88
C ALA A 27 -0.04 -14.92 -14.14
N VAL A 28 -1.16 -15.65 -14.16
CA VAL A 28 -1.27 -17.01 -13.60
C VAL A 28 -0.28 -17.97 -14.25
N THR A 29 -0.10 -17.87 -15.56
CA THR A 29 0.85 -18.70 -16.30
C THR A 29 2.29 -18.36 -15.93
N ALA A 30 2.62 -17.07 -15.83
CA ALA A 30 3.93 -16.62 -15.39
C ALA A 30 4.25 -17.07 -13.96
N LEU A 31 3.31 -16.97 -13.02
CA LEU A 31 3.47 -17.49 -11.65
C LEU A 31 3.68 -19.00 -11.63
N GLN A 32 2.94 -19.76 -12.44
CA GLN A 32 3.13 -21.20 -12.54
C GLN A 32 4.54 -21.57 -13.01
N GLN A 33 5.10 -20.85 -13.97
CA GLN A 33 6.48 -21.08 -14.43
C GLN A 33 7.50 -20.93 -13.30
N ARG A 34 7.26 -20.00 -12.37
CA ARG A 34 8.12 -19.79 -11.18
C ARG A 34 7.98 -20.93 -10.20
N LEU A 35 6.76 -21.35 -9.90
CA LEU A 35 6.51 -22.55 -9.08
C LEU A 35 7.18 -23.80 -9.68
N ASP A 36 7.13 -23.96 -11.00
CA ASP A 36 7.75 -25.11 -11.67
C ASP A 36 9.27 -25.05 -11.61
N ALA A 37 9.87 -23.86 -11.74
CA ALA A 37 11.31 -23.69 -11.60
C ALA A 37 11.80 -23.99 -10.17
N ILE A 38 11.04 -23.54 -9.16
CA ILE A 38 11.28 -23.83 -7.74
C ILE A 38 11.19 -25.34 -7.48
N ARG A 39 10.12 -25.99 -7.96
CA ARG A 39 9.92 -27.44 -7.81
C ARG A 39 11.03 -28.28 -8.42
N LYS A 40 11.56 -27.85 -9.57
CA LYS A 40 12.64 -28.55 -10.26
C LYS A 40 14.01 -28.33 -9.60
N ASN A 41 14.09 -27.52 -8.55
CA ASN A 41 15.34 -27.05 -7.95
C ASN A 41 16.35 -26.64 -9.02
N SER A 42 15.88 -25.86 -9.99
CA SER A 42 16.71 -25.45 -11.12
C SER A 42 17.91 -24.66 -10.61
N GLN A 43 19.12 -25.05 -11.04
CA GLN A 43 20.35 -24.32 -10.72
C GLN A 43 20.40 -22.94 -11.39
N ALA A 44 19.56 -22.71 -12.41
CA ALA A 44 19.44 -21.40 -13.05
C ALA A 44 18.60 -20.45 -12.19
N PRO A 45 19.00 -19.17 -12.07
CA PRO A 45 18.27 -18.18 -11.28
C PRO A 45 16.84 -18.02 -11.83
N ILE A 46 15.87 -18.02 -10.91
CA ILE A 46 14.46 -17.83 -11.27
C ILE A 46 14.26 -16.35 -11.58
N LYS A 47 13.73 -16.07 -12.78
CA LYS A 47 13.47 -14.68 -13.18
C LYS A 47 12.36 -14.07 -12.33
N SER A 48 12.66 -12.92 -11.73
CA SER A 48 11.73 -12.11 -10.93
C SER A 48 10.49 -11.69 -11.74
N LEU A 49 9.40 -11.37 -11.04
CA LEU A 49 8.13 -10.94 -11.63
C LEU A 49 7.68 -9.61 -11.02
N TYR A 50 7.21 -8.73 -11.89
CA TYR A 50 6.64 -7.45 -11.51
C TYR A 50 5.27 -7.30 -12.16
N PHE A 51 4.21 -7.50 -11.36
CA PHE A 51 2.85 -7.24 -11.79
C PHE A 51 2.53 -5.78 -11.58
N TYR A 52 2.00 -5.14 -12.61
CA TYR A 52 1.46 -3.80 -12.47
C TYR A 52 0.10 -3.67 -13.11
N GLY A 53 -0.63 -2.68 -12.64
CA GLY A 53 -1.92 -2.35 -13.17
C GLY A 53 -2.77 -1.69 -12.09
N PRO A 54 -3.78 -0.91 -12.47
CA PRO A 54 -4.66 -0.22 -11.56
C PRO A 54 -5.35 -1.12 -10.53
N VAL A 55 -6.00 -0.47 -9.58
CA VAL A 55 -6.69 -1.09 -8.46
C VAL A 55 -7.86 -1.95 -8.96
N GLY A 56 -8.18 -3.01 -8.21
CA GLY A 56 -9.27 -3.92 -8.55
C GLY A 56 -8.94 -4.98 -9.62
N ARG A 57 -7.69 -5.06 -10.09
CA ARG A 57 -7.26 -6.05 -11.12
C ARG A 57 -6.86 -7.43 -10.60
N GLY A 58 -7.05 -7.68 -9.32
CA GLY A 58 -6.75 -8.99 -8.71
C GLY A 58 -5.26 -9.24 -8.41
N LYS A 59 -4.45 -8.19 -8.28
CA LYS A 59 -3.03 -8.28 -7.89
C LYS A 59 -2.83 -9.07 -6.58
N THR A 60 -3.55 -8.67 -5.54
CA THR A 60 -3.52 -9.33 -4.22
C THR A 60 -3.94 -10.79 -4.32
N MET A 61 -5.04 -11.07 -5.03
CA MET A 61 -5.51 -12.44 -5.27
C MET A 61 -4.45 -13.31 -5.97
N LEU A 62 -3.76 -12.80 -6.99
CA LEU A 62 -2.68 -13.53 -7.66
C LEU A 62 -1.54 -13.86 -6.69
N MET A 63 -1.19 -12.90 -5.82
CA MET A 63 -0.18 -13.09 -4.77
C MET A 63 -0.62 -14.06 -3.67
N ASP A 64 -1.90 -14.05 -3.29
CA ASP A 64 -2.49 -15.01 -2.35
C ASP A 64 -2.35 -16.43 -2.90
N MET A 65 -2.85 -16.66 -4.11
CA MET A 65 -2.77 -17.94 -4.81
C MET A 65 -1.32 -18.45 -4.90
N PHE A 66 -0.38 -17.59 -5.29
CA PHE A 66 1.03 -17.96 -5.40
C PHE A 66 1.64 -18.28 -4.04
N SER A 67 1.40 -17.45 -3.02
CA SER A 67 1.96 -17.64 -1.68
C SER A 67 1.43 -18.91 -1.00
N GLU A 68 0.18 -19.29 -1.24
CA GLU A 68 -0.38 -20.56 -0.77
C GLU A 68 0.33 -21.75 -1.42
N GLN A 69 0.59 -21.67 -2.73
CA GLN A 69 1.37 -22.71 -3.41
C GLN A 69 2.80 -22.78 -2.90
N LEU A 70 3.47 -21.66 -2.67
CA LEU A 70 4.80 -21.63 -2.06
C LEU A 70 4.82 -22.29 -0.69
N ARG A 71 3.84 -22.01 0.19
CA ARG A 71 3.70 -22.67 1.49
C ARG A 71 3.53 -24.18 1.38
N SER A 72 2.83 -24.66 0.35
CA SER A 72 2.69 -26.10 0.11
C SER A 72 3.99 -26.78 -0.37
N LEU A 73 4.92 -25.99 -0.92
CA LEU A 73 6.18 -26.47 -1.50
C LEU A 73 7.39 -26.27 -0.60
N SER A 74 7.28 -25.44 0.44
CA SER A 74 8.40 -25.11 1.30
C SER A 74 8.97 -26.38 1.93
N THR A 75 10.13 -26.78 1.42
CA THR A 75 11.04 -27.74 2.03
C THR A 75 12.02 -26.98 2.92
N ALA A 76 12.78 -27.66 3.77
CA ALA A 76 13.71 -27.05 4.73
C ALA A 76 14.74 -26.05 4.14
N ASN A 77 14.89 -25.97 2.81
CA ASN A 77 15.94 -25.20 2.13
C ASN A 77 15.42 -24.08 1.18
N SER A 78 14.10 -23.82 1.09
CA SER A 78 13.58 -22.69 0.31
C SER A 78 12.47 -22.00 1.08
N SER A 79 12.88 -20.99 1.84
CA SER A 79 12.04 -20.07 2.58
C SER A 79 11.71 -18.86 1.72
N PHE A 80 10.48 -18.39 1.87
CA PHE A 80 9.99 -17.16 1.25
C PHE A 80 9.42 -16.27 2.35
N ILE A 81 9.38 -14.96 2.06
CA ILE A 81 8.67 -13.99 2.88
C ILE A 81 7.69 -13.21 2.02
N ARG A 82 6.55 -12.84 2.60
CA ARG A 82 5.59 -11.93 1.99
C ARG A 82 5.36 -10.73 2.89
N LEU A 83 5.52 -9.53 2.34
CA LEU A 83 5.37 -8.26 3.07
C LEU A 83 4.72 -7.22 2.16
N HIS A 84 3.96 -6.30 2.75
CA HIS A 84 3.65 -5.02 2.11
C HIS A 84 4.91 -4.13 2.07
N TYR A 85 4.99 -3.25 1.07
CA TYR A 85 6.14 -2.38 0.84
C TYR A 85 6.61 -1.62 2.09
N HIS A 86 5.69 -1.03 2.84
CA HIS A 86 6.06 -0.22 4.00
C HIS A 86 6.58 -1.05 5.17
N HIS A 87 6.08 -2.28 5.35
CA HIS A 87 6.65 -3.23 6.31
C HIS A 87 8.03 -3.72 5.90
N PHE A 88 8.24 -3.95 4.59
CA PHE A 88 9.55 -4.23 4.04
C PHE A 88 10.53 -3.09 4.35
N MET A 89 10.17 -1.84 4.04
CA MET A 89 11.01 -0.68 4.34
C MET A 89 11.26 -0.51 5.84
N ALA A 90 10.25 -0.71 6.69
CA ALA A 90 10.43 -0.66 8.14
C ALA A 90 11.50 -1.66 8.62
N ARG A 91 11.48 -2.90 8.12
CA ARG A 91 12.49 -3.91 8.43
C ARG A 91 13.88 -3.55 7.90
N VAL A 92 13.95 -2.99 6.69
CA VAL A 92 15.22 -2.51 6.11
C VAL A 92 15.82 -1.42 6.99
N HIS A 93 15.03 -0.43 7.39
CA HIS A 93 15.49 0.64 8.28
C HIS A 93 15.94 0.11 9.65
N ASP A 94 15.20 -0.81 10.25
CA ASP A 94 15.58 -1.41 11.53
C ASP A 94 16.89 -2.20 11.42
N ALA A 95 17.09 -2.97 10.34
CA ALA A 95 18.33 -3.70 10.08
C ALA A 95 19.52 -2.76 9.86
N LEU A 96 19.35 -1.71 9.04
CA LEU A 96 20.38 -0.71 8.80
C LEU A 96 20.77 0.07 10.05
N ASN A 97 19.81 0.36 10.93
CA ASN A 97 20.08 1.01 12.21
C ASN A 97 20.93 0.12 13.13
N GLY A 98 20.73 -1.20 13.10
CA GLY A 98 21.54 -2.16 13.84
C GLY A 98 22.98 -2.29 13.34
N LEU A 99 23.24 -1.93 12.09
CA LEU A 99 24.55 -2.00 11.42
C LEU A 99 25.19 -0.61 11.23
N GLN A 100 24.78 0.39 12.02
CA GLN A 100 25.37 1.72 11.93
C GLN A 100 26.88 1.70 12.24
N GLY A 101 27.68 2.20 11.28
CA GLY A 101 29.14 2.26 11.40
C GLY A 101 29.88 1.08 10.78
N GLU A 102 29.17 0.03 10.35
CA GLU A 102 29.74 -1.08 9.60
C GLU A 102 30.08 -0.68 8.16
N GLU A 103 31.07 -1.35 7.56
CA GLU A 103 31.37 -1.19 6.13
C GLU A 103 30.32 -1.92 5.27
N ASN A 104 29.75 -1.21 4.30
CA ASN A 104 28.77 -1.74 3.36
C ASN A 104 27.54 -2.43 4.01
N PRO A 105 26.80 -1.73 4.90
CA PRO A 105 25.70 -2.34 5.66
C PRO A 105 24.60 -2.92 4.76
N MET A 106 24.36 -2.33 3.58
CA MET A 106 23.39 -2.85 2.60
C MET A 106 23.72 -4.26 2.11
N GLN A 107 25.00 -4.54 1.85
CA GLN A 107 25.42 -5.86 1.36
C GLN A 107 25.28 -6.90 2.48
N GLN A 108 25.57 -6.51 3.72
CA GLN A 108 25.37 -7.37 4.88
C GLN A 108 23.89 -7.72 5.05
N VAL A 109 22.99 -6.73 5.04
CA VAL A 109 21.52 -6.95 5.10
C VAL A 109 21.07 -7.87 3.97
N ALA A 110 21.50 -7.61 2.73
CA ALA A 110 21.11 -8.44 1.59
C ALA A 110 21.59 -9.89 1.74
N LYS A 111 22.82 -10.11 2.22
CA LYS A 111 23.38 -11.44 2.44
C LYS A 111 22.67 -12.19 3.56
N GLU A 112 22.38 -11.52 4.67
CA GLU A 112 21.59 -12.09 5.76
C GLU A 112 20.20 -12.53 5.27
N TRP A 113 19.53 -11.65 4.52
CA TRP A 113 18.20 -11.93 4.01
C TRP A 113 18.21 -12.99 2.91
N ALA A 114 19.25 -13.06 2.07
CA ALA A 114 19.39 -14.11 1.07
C ALA A 114 19.62 -15.50 1.70
N ASN A 115 20.30 -15.56 2.84
CA ASN A 115 20.43 -16.80 3.61
C ASN A 115 19.09 -17.25 4.21
N GLU A 116 18.21 -16.30 4.56
CA GLU A 116 16.92 -16.57 5.16
C GLU A 116 15.80 -16.72 4.14
N TYR A 117 15.87 -16.08 2.98
CA TYR A 117 14.78 -16.00 2.00
C TYR A 117 15.31 -16.08 0.58
N SER A 118 14.97 -17.18 -0.09
CA SER A 118 15.22 -17.35 -1.54
C SER A 118 14.25 -16.54 -2.41
N ILE A 119 13.06 -16.22 -1.87
CA ILE A 119 11.99 -15.51 -2.57
C ILE A 119 11.43 -14.42 -1.66
N ILE A 120 11.35 -13.20 -2.19
CA ILE A 120 10.67 -12.08 -1.53
C ILE A 120 9.43 -11.73 -2.35
N CYS A 121 8.27 -11.95 -1.73
CA CYS A 121 6.97 -11.52 -2.24
C CYS A 121 6.65 -10.13 -1.68
N LEU A 122 6.67 -9.10 -2.53
CA LEU A 122 6.46 -7.72 -2.12
C LEU A 122 5.14 -7.18 -2.66
N ASP A 123 4.18 -6.95 -1.78
CA ASP A 123 2.89 -6.36 -2.14
C ASP A 123 2.93 -4.84 -2.13
N GLU A 124 2.22 -4.26 -3.11
CA GLU A 124 1.98 -2.82 -3.22
C GLU A 124 3.26 -1.96 -3.23
N PHE A 125 4.22 -2.36 -4.05
CA PHE A 125 5.45 -1.59 -4.24
C PHE A 125 5.14 -0.21 -4.81
N PHE A 126 5.31 0.82 -3.99
CA PHE A 126 5.18 2.21 -4.38
C PHE A 126 6.08 3.08 -3.50
N VAL A 127 6.84 4.01 -4.10
CA VAL A 127 7.83 4.81 -3.38
C VAL A 127 7.33 6.25 -3.27
N GLU A 128 7.27 6.78 -2.05
CA GLU A 128 6.87 8.18 -1.81
C GLU A 128 8.03 9.03 -1.27
N ASP A 129 8.90 8.43 -0.44
CA ASP A 129 9.99 9.13 0.23
C ASP A 129 11.33 9.00 -0.51
N ILE A 130 12.12 10.08 -0.48
CA ILE A 130 13.45 10.12 -1.11
C ILE A 130 14.47 9.23 -0.40
N GLY A 131 14.38 9.10 0.92
CA GLY A 131 15.26 8.23 1.71
C GLY A 131 15.07 6.77 1.31
N ASP A 132 13.82 6.32 1.21
CA ASP A 132 13.50 4.98 0.73
C ASP A 132 13.98 4.75 -0.72
N ALA A 133 13.76 5.74 -1.60
CA ALA A 133 14.21 5.69 -2.98
C ALA A 133 15.74 5.48 -3.09
N MET A 134 16.52 6.15 -2.26
CA MET A 134 17.99 6.03 -2.23
C MET A 134 18.47 4.67 -1.71
N ILE A 135 17.70 4.06 -0.80
CA ILE A 135 18.02 2.75 -0.21
C ILE A 135 17.78 1.62 -1.22
N LEU A 136 16.65 1.68 -1.92
CA LEU A 136 16.15 0.58 -2.74
C LEU A 136 17.11 0.14 -3.85
N ALA A 137 17.80 1.07 -4.52
CA ALA A 137 18.70 0.74 -5.63
C ALA A 137 19.79 -0.26 -5.18
N ARG A 138 20.51 0.09 -4.12
CA ARG A 138 21.66 -0.69 -3.63
C ARG A 138 21.22 -2.00 -2.97
N LEU A 139 20.06 -1.96 -2.29
CA LEU A 139 19.50 -3.14 -1.66
C LEU A 139 19.08 -4.19 -2.70
N TRP A 140 18.30 -3.80 -3.71
CA TRP A 140 17.87 -4.74 -4.76
C TRP A 140 19.03 -5.24 -5.60
N GLU A 141 20.01 -4.38 -5.91
CA GLU A 141 21.23 -4.80 -6.60
C GLU A 141 21.94 -5.93 -5.84
N SER A 142 22.08 -5.76 -4.51
CA SER A 142 22.71 -6.75 -3.65
C SER A 142 21.86 -8.02 -3.51
N LEU A 143 20.54 -7.91 -3.34
CA LEU A 143 19.63 -9.07 -3.24
C LEU A 143 19.61 -9.89 -4.54
N PHE A 144 19.57 -9.25 -5.70
CA PHE A 144 19.63 -9.96 -6.98
C PHE A 144 21.00 -10.61 -7.21
N ALA A 145 22.09 -9.97 -6.79
CA ALA A 145 23.43 -10.57 -6.85
C ALA A 145 23.57 -11.83 -5.99
N GLU A 146 22.88 -11.88 -4.84
CA GLU A 146 22.80 -13.06 -3.96
C GLU A 146 21.78 -14.11 -4.46
N GLY A 147 21.11 -13.86 -5.60
CA GLY A 147 20.18 -14.81 -6.23
C GLY A 147 18.75 -14.80 -5.68
N VAL A 148 18.38 -13.78 -4.90
CA VAL A 148 17.01 -13.63 -4.38
C VAL A 148 16.04 -13.32 -5.52
N THR A 149 14.93 -14.06 -5.58
CA THR A 149 13.86 -13.81 -6.56
C THR A 149 12.82 -12.85 -5.99
N LEU A 150 12.53 -11.77 -6.72
CA LEU A 150 11.46 -10.83 -6.38
C LEU A 150 10.17 -11.20 -7.12
N ILE A 151 9.06 -11.32 -6.39
CA ILE A 151 7.72 -11.38 -6.96
C ILE A 151 6.94 -10.21 -6.37
N THR A 152 6.61 -9.20 -7.16
CA THR A 152 6.01 -7.96 -6.64
C THR A 152 4.76 -7.52 -7.37
N THR A 153 3.89 -6.82 -6.65
CA THR A 153 2.73 -6.13 -7.21
C THR A 153 2.87 -4.62 -7.02
N SER A 154 2.49 -3.85 -8.03
CA SER A 154 2.35 -2.40 -7.93
C SER A 154 1.09 -1.95 -8.66
N ASN A 155 0.58 -0.77 -8.34
CA ASN A 155 -0.46 -0.18 -9.16
C ASN A 155 0.10 0.46 -10.44
N ALA A 156 1.43 0.65 -10.52
CA ALA A 156 2.12 1.47 -11.51
C ALA A 156 3.30 0.68 -12.10
N PRO A 157 3.66 0.95 -13.37
CA PRO A 157 4.88 0.38 -13.94
C PRO A 157 6.13 0.98 -13.24
N PRO A 158 7.30 0.32 -13.34
CA PRO A 158 8.54 0.80 -12.71
C PRO A 158 8.86 2.28 -13.00
N ALA A 159 8.64 2.72 -14.24
CA ALA A 159 8.89 4.11 -14.65
C ALA A 159 8.06 5.15 -13.88
N GLU A 160 6.94 4.74 -13.28
CA GLU A 160 6.02 5.62 -12.54
C GLU A 160 6.08 5.46 -11.01
N LEU A 161 6.90 4.53 -10.50
CA LEU A 161 7.06 4.26 -9.06
C LEU A 161 7.49 5.48 -8.23
N TYR A 162 8.22 6.42 -8.83
CA TYR A 162 8.74 7.63 -8.18
C TYR A 162 8.70 8.84 -9.13
N LYS A 163 7.65 8.94 -9.96
CA LYS A 163 7.59 9.85 -11.13
C LYS A 163 7.78 11.34 -10.78
N ASP A 164 7.21 11.77 -9.66
CA ASP A 164 7.23 13.15 -9.18
C ASP A 164 8.07 13.32 -7.91
N GLY A 165 8.88 12.31 -7.60
CA GLY A 165 9.72 12.28 -6.41
C GLY A 165 10.88 13.28 -6.46
N LEU A 166 11.27 13.77 -5.29
CA LEU A 166 12.42 14.67 -5.16
C LEU A 166 13.70 13.93 -5.61
N ALA A 167 14.52 14.58 -6.44
CA ALA A 167 15.74 13.98 -7.00
C ALA A 167 15.54 12.62 -7.71
N ARG A 168 14.44 12.46 -8.45
CA ARG A 168 14.09 11.25 -9.22
C ARG A 168 15.23 10.61 -10.01
N HIS A 169 16.15 11.38 -10.57
CA HIS A 169 17.34 10.85 -11.27
C HIS A 169 18.14 9.84 -10.42
N ARG A 170 18.09 9.95 -9.09
CA ARG A 170 18.73 8.98 -8.18
C ARG A 170 17.98 7.65 -8.08
N PHE A 171 16.71 7.61 -8.46
CA PHE A 171 15.88 6.42 -8.48
C PHE A 171 15.86 5.74 -9.85
N GLU A 172 16.31 6.41 -10.92
CA GLU A 172 16.43 5.82 -12.26
C GLU A 172 17.21 4.48 -12.28
N PRO A 173 18.32 4.31 -11.54
CA PRO A 173 18.99 3.01 -11.45
C PRO A 173 18.09 1.89 -10.92
N THR A 174 17.19 2.17 -9.96
CA THR A 174 16.21 1.19 -9.48
C THR A 174 15.23 0.80 -10.59
N ILE A 175 14.79 1.77 -11.39
CA ILE A 175 13.87 1.53 -12.51
C ILE A 175 14.55 0.62 -13.55
N GLU A 176 15.79 0.92 -13.92
CA GLU A 176 16.59 0.10 -14.84
C GLU A 176 16.83 -1.32 -14.30
N LEU A 177 17.15 -1.43 -13.01
CA LEU A 177 17.34 -2.71 -12.35
C LEU A 177 16.06 -3.56 -12.38
N LEU A 178 14.91 -2.98 -12.03
CA LEU A 178 13.62 -3.68 -12.09
C LEU A 178 13.29 -4.13 -13.53
N ASN A 179 13.50 -3.25 -14.52
CA ASN A 179 13.25 -3.57 -15.93
C ASN A 179 14.16 -4.69 -16.47
N SER A 180 15.40 -4.80 -15.97
CA SER A 180 16.35 -5.82 -16.41
C SER A 180 16.16 -7.16 -15.69
N GLN A 181 15.88 -7.14 -14.39
CA GLN A 181 15.79 -8.34 -13.55
C GLN A 181 14.39 -8.96 -13.52
N CYS A 182 13.33 -8.16 -13.73
CA CYS A 182 11.96 -8.64 -13.68
C CYS A 182 11.35 -8.86 -15.07
N GLU A 183 10.51 -9.87 -15.20
CA GLU A 183 9.49 -9.90 -16.25
C GLU A 183 8.31 -9.03 -15.80
N LEU A 184 7.99 -8.01 -16.60
CA LEU A 184 6.91 -7.07 -16.32
C LEU A 184 5.61 -7.60 -16.94
N ILE A 185 4.55 -7.70 -16.14
CA ILE A 185 3.24 -8.15 -16.59
C ILE A 185 2.21 -7.08 -16.27
N ASP A 186 1.62 -6.51 -17.31
CA ASP A 186 0.52 -5.56 -17.22
C ASP A 186 -0.78 -6.33 -17.00
N LEU A 187 -1.50 -6.00 -15.94
CA LEU A 187 -2.82 -6.57 -15.65
C LEU A 187 -3.96 -5.82 -16.35
N GLY A 188 -3.66 -4.90 -17.26
CA GLY A 188 -4.64 -4.17 -18.07
C GLY A 188 -5.37 -3.07 -17.30
N PHE A 189 -6.43 -2.53 -17.90
CA PHE A 189 -7.14 -1.36 -17.35
C PHE A 189 -8.05 -1.70 -16.16
N GLY A 190 -8.13 -0.76 -15.22
CA GLY A 190 -8.76 -0.86 -13.91
C GLY A 190 -10.27 -1.00 -13.96
N THR A 191 -10.85 -1.42 -12.85
CA THR A 191 -12.29 -1.31 -12.63
C THR A 191 -12.68 0.16 -12.67
N ASP A 192 -13.62 0.53 -13.55
CA ASP A 192 -14.18 1.88 -13.58
C ASP A 192 -15.22 2.02 -12.46
N TYR A 193 -14.76 2.44 -11.28
CA TYR A 193 -15.62 2.62 -10.10
C TYR A 193 -16.76 3.62 -10.32
N ARG A 194 -16.70 4.47 -11.37
CA ARG A 194 -17.83 5.34 -11.76
C ARG A 194 -19.09 4.55 -12.17
N ARG A 195 -18.95 3.26 -12.46
CA ARG A 195 -20.05 2.36 -12.86
C ARG A 195 -20.60 1.51 -11.72
N ILE A 196 -19.99 1.57 -10.53
CA ILE A 196 -20.57 0.96 -9.33
C ILE A 196 -21.59 1.97 -8.79
N ASN A 197 -22.76 2.00 -9.43
CA ASN A 197 -23.90 2.77 -8.98
C ASN A 197 -24.24 2.37 -7.53
N HIS A 198 -24.13 3.30 -6.58
CA HIS A 198 -24.68 3.23 -5.23
C HIS A 198 -24.44 1.90 -4.50
N THR A 199 -23.18 1.60 -4.19
CA THR A 199 -22.87 0.61 -3.15
C THR A 199 -23.21 1.18 -1.78
N ASP A 200 -24.03 0.45 -1.02
CA ASP A 200 -24.31 0.71 0.39
C ASP A 200 -22.97 0.80 1.16
N MET A 201 -22.63 1.98 1.68
CA MET A 201 -21.42 2.21 2.48
C MET A 201 -21.81 2.45 3.95
N PRO A 202 -22.22 1.41 4.70
CA PRO A 202 -22.77 1.57 6.05
C PRO A 202 -21.75 2.08 7.08
N LEU A 203 -20.46 2.10 6.75
CA LEU A 203 -19.39 2.61 7.60
C LEU A 203 -18.87 4.00 7.14
N TYR A 204 -19.41 4.56 6.05
CA TYR A 204 -19.03 5.85 5.50
C TYR A 204 -20.24 6.78 5.42
N LEU A 205 -20.31 7.77 6.32
CA LEU A 205 -21.42 8.71 6.43
C LEU A 205 -21.05 10.02 5.73
N ILE A 206 -21.82 10.39 4.70
CA ILE A 206 -21.66 11.65 3.98
C ILE A 206 -22.35 12.76 4.77
N GLU A 207 -21.64 13.85 5.07
CA GLU A 207 -22.10 14.95 5.93
C GLU A 207 -22.63 14.47 7.30
N GLY A 208 -22.13 13.30 7.74
CA GLY A 208 -22.59 12.63 8.95
C GLY A 208 -22.27 13.44 10.21
N GLN A 209 -23.25 13.55 11.10
CA GLN A 209 -23.09 14.29 12.35
C GLN A 209 -22.23 13.50 13.36
N PRO A 210 -21.52 14.17 14.28
CA PRO A 210 -20.68 13.49 15.28
C PRO A 210 -21.41 12.40 16.08
N GLU A 211 -22.68 12.62 16.43
CA GLU A 211 -23.50 11.66 17.18
C GLU A 211 -23.91 10.44 16.35
N GLU A 212 -24.07 10.57 15.03
CA GLU A 212 -24.39 9.45 14.15
C GLU A 212 -23.23 8.46 14.07
N LEU A 213 -22.00 8.97 13.92
CA LEU A 213 -20.82 8.11 13.91
C LEU A 213 -20.62 7.41 15.25
N LYS A 214 -20.84 8.13 16.36
CA LYS A 214 -20.76 7.55 17.70
C LYS A 214 -21.81 6.45 17.88
N THR A 215 -23.05 6.68 17.47
CA THR A 215 -24.13 5.69 17.53
C THR A 215 -23.80 4.44 16.70
N LEU A 216 -23.25 4.64 15.50
CA LEU A 216 -22.79 3.55 14.64
C LEU A 216 -21.66 2.75 15.31
N ALA A 217 -20.68 3.43 15.91
CA ALA A 217 -19.59 2.81 16.66
C ALA A 217 -20.11 1.99 17.85
N GLU A 218 -21.05 2.52 18.63
CA GLU A 218 -21.66 1.81 19.76
C GLU A 218 -22.44 0.58 19.31
N THR A 219 -23.18 0.69 18.20
CA THR A 219 -23.94 -0.42 17.61
C THR A 219 -23.02 -1.56 17.16
N ARG A 220 -21.84 -1.25 16.59
CA ARG A 220 -20.91 -2.24 16.03
C ARG A 220 -19.92 -2.79 17.06
N CYS A 221 -19.49 -1.97 18.01
CA CYS A 221 -18.34 -2.25 18.88
C CYS A 221 -18.66 -2.18 20.38
N GLY A 222 -19.92 -1.89 20.75
CA GLY A 222 -20.37 -1.70 22.13
C GLY A 222 -20.17 -0.26 22.62
N THR A 223 -20.79 0.06 23.76
CA THR A 223 -20.77 1.40 24.37
C THR A 223 -19.36 1.98 24.48
N VAL A 224 -19.23 3.27 24.17
CA VAL A 224 -17.97 4.01 24.23
C VAL A 224 -18.04 5.08 25.32
N GLU A 225 -16.90 5.39 25.92
CA GLU A 225 -16.80 6.43 26.94
C GLU A 225 -15.96 7.60 26.39
N PRO A 226 -16.22 8.84 26.83
CA PRO A 226 -15.35 9.98 26.52
C PRO A 226 -13.91 9.69 26.91
N ALA A 227 -12.97 10.02 26.03
CA ALA A 227 -11.55 9.82 26.26
C ALA A 227 -10.80 11.06 25.76
N GLU A 228 -9.90 11.61 26.57
CA GLU A 228 -9.20 12.85 26.22
C GLU A 228 -8.04 12.60 25.24
N SER A 229 -7.30 11.51 25.42
CA SER A 229 -6.22 11.12 24.52
C SER A 229 -5.83 9.65 24.64
N VAL A 230 -5.11 9.16 23.63
CA VAL A 230 -4.45 7.85 23.63
C VAL A 230 -2.95 8.02 23.39
N SER A 231 -2.14 7.22 24.08
CA SER A 231 -0.71 7.12 23.80
C SER A 231 -0.46 6.11 22.67
N ILE A 232 0.24 6.56 21.63
CA ILE A 232 0.69 5.81 20.45
C ILE A 232 2.12 6.24 20.14
N MET A 233 3.05 5.31 19.98
CA MET A 233 4.47 5.56 19.68
C MET A 233 5.10 6.60 20.64
N ASN A 234 4.75 6.52 21.93
CA ASN A 234 5.11 7.49 22.99
C ASN A 234 4.62 8.93 22.77
N ARG A 235 3.57 9.12 21.97
CA ARG A 235 2.94 10.40 21.69
C ARG A 235 1.49 10.37 22.10
N SER A 236 1.01 11.44 22.73
CA SER A 236 -0.41 11.63 22.99
C SER A 236 -1.12 12.07 21.71
N ILE A 237 -2.21 11.39 21.37
CA ILE A 237 -3.13 11.75 20.29
C ILE A 237 -4.48 12.08 20.92
N PRO A 238 -4.99 13.32 20.77
CA PRO A 238 -6.33 13.65 21.23
C PRO A 238 -7.36 12.72 20.59
N CYS A 239 -8.24 12.14 21.40
CA CYS A 239 -9.35 11.32 20.93
C CYS A 239 -10.66 11.91 21.43
N LEU A 240 -11.77 11.38 20.93
CA LEU A 240 -13.11 11.83 21.27
C LEU A 240 -13.73 10.92 22.32
N TRP A 241 -13.62 9.62 22.05
CA TRP A 241 -14.21 8.55 22.84
C TRP A 241 -13.58 7.22 22.44
N GLY A 242 -13.78 6.20 23.25
CA GLY A 242 -13.34 4.86 22.90
C GLY A 242 -13.72 3.82 23.94
N ASN A 243 -13.38 2.58 23.62
CA ASN A 243 -13.37 1.44 24.53
C ASN A 243 -12.21 0.51 24.14
N LYS A 244 -12.22 -0.74 24.62
CA LYS A 244 -11.15 -1.71 24.30
C LYS A 244 -11.12 -2.18 22.85
N LYS A 245 -12.18 -1.95 22.07
CA LYS A 245 -12.36 -2.44 20.69
C LYS A 245 -12.26 -1.33 19.65
N ILE A 246 -12.78 -0.14 19.96
CA ILE A 246 -12.85 1.00 19.05
C ILE A 246 -12.34 2.27 19.70
N ILE A 247 -11.75 3.14 18.88
CA ILE A 247 -11.37 4.51 19.27
C ILE A 247 -11.80 5.52 18.21
N GLY A 248 -12.33 6.65 18.65
CA GLY A 248 -12.81 7.74 17.81
C GLY A 248 -11.90 8.96 17.83
N PHE A 249 -11.66 9.54 16.66
CA PHE A 249 -10.81 10.72 16.46
C PHE A 249 -11.51 11.77 15.61
N ASP A 250 -11.17 13.04 15.83
CA ASP A 250 -11.32 14.06 14.81
C ASP A 250 -10.20 13.93 13.76
N PHE A 251 -10.52 14.12 12.48
CA PHE A 251 -9.58 13.95 11.37
C PHE A 251 -8.32 14.80 11.52
N MET A 252 -8.45 16.08 11.90
CA MET A 252 -7.29 16.96 12.02
C MET A 252 -6.41 16.53 13.19
N SER A 253 -7.01 16.05 14.29
CA SER A 253 -6.24 15.53 15.43
C SER A 253 -5.39 14.30 15.06
N LEU A 254 -5.93 13.44 14.18
CA LEU A 254 -5.28 12.20 13.76
C LEU A 254 -4.29 12.40 12.60
N CYS A 255 -4.55 13.33 11.68
CA CYS A 255 -3.82 13.45 10.41
C CYS A 255 -3.01 14.74 10.25
N SER A 256 -3.16 15.78 11.07
CA SER A 256 -2.38 17.03 10.92
C SER A 256 -1.06 17.07 11.71
N GLY A 257 -0.98 16.37 12.85
CA GLY A 257 0.23 16.29 13.69
C GLY A 257 1.35 15.44 13.08
N PRO A 258 2.58 15.43 13.61
CA PRO A 258 3.74 14.75 13.03
C PRO A 258 3.65 13.21 13.10
N ARG A 259 2.72 12.63 12.36
CA ARG A 259 2.47 11.18 12.29
C ARG A 259 3.28 10.52 11.20
N SER A 260 3.70 9.31 11.52
CA SER A 260 4.31 8.35 10.62
C SER A 260 3.37 7.16 10.45
N GLN A 261 3.64 6.33 9.45
CA GLN A 261 2.90 5.09 9.24
C GLN A 261 2.94 4.15 10.45
N ARG A 262 4.04 4.16 11.22
CA ARG A 262 4.17 3.36 12.45
C ARG A 262 3.13 3.75 13.52
N ASP A 263 2.72 5.01 13.58
CA ASP A 263 1.64 5.45 14.47
C ASP A 263 0.31 4.74 14.10
N TYR A 264 0.02 4.60 12.80
CA TYR A 264 -1.19 3.91 12.32
C TYR A 264 -1.10 2.38 12.46
N MET A 265 0.10 1.79 12.34
CA MET A 265 0.34 0.38 12.64
C MET A 265 -0.05 0.04 14.08
N GLU A 266 0.47 0.80 15.07
CA GLU A 266 0.15 0.55 16.48
C GLU A 266 -1.33 0.78 16.79
N LEU A 267 -1.97 1.77 16.14
CA LEU A 267 -3.41 1.99 16.27
C LEU A 267 -4.22 0.78 15.78
N ALA A 268 -3.89 0.27 14.59
CA ALA A 268 -4.58 -0.88 13.99
C ALA A 268 -4.28 -2.21 14.72
N ASP A 269 -3.13 -2.33 15.39
CA ASP A 269 -2.82 -3.46 16.27
C ASP A 269 -3.59 -3.40 17.60
N LYS A 270 -3.81 -2.19 18.12
CA LYS A 270 -4.45 -1.98 19.43
C LYS A 270 -5.97 -2.04 19.38
N TYR A 271 -6.58 -1.68 18.25
CA TYR A 271 -8.03 -1.56 18.11
C TYR A 271 -8.53 -2.39 16.92
N SER A 272 -9.65 -3.10 17.13
CA SER A 272 -10.36 -3.82 16.07
C SER A 272 -11.12 -2.89 15.10
N ALA A 273 -11.37 -1.65 15.53
CA ALA A 273 -12.00 -0.63 14.72
C ALA A 273 -11.47 0.77 15.08
N ILE A 274 -11.44 1.66 14.10
CA ILE A 274 -11.10 3.08 14.27
C ILE A 274 -12.23 3.90 13.66
N ALA A 275 -12.63 4.96 14.34
CA ALA A 275 -13.61 5.93 13.85
C ALA A 275 -12.95 7.29 13.62
N VAL A 276 -13.21 7.90 12.46
CA VAL A 276 -12.66 9.20 12.07
C VAL A 276 -13.80 10.14 11.71
N GLN A 277 -13.92 11.23 12.44
CA GLN A 277 -14.90 12.29 12.19
C GLN A 277 -14.29 13.39 11.32
N ASN A 278 -15.14 14.04 10.52
CA ASN A 278 -14.84 15.28 9.79
C ASN A 278 -13.72 15.13 8.75
N VAL A 279 -13.72 14.03 7.98
CA VAL A 279 -12.77 13.90 6.86
C VAL A 279 -13.13 14.93 5.77
N PRO A 280 -12.24 15.89 5.47
CA PRO A 280 -12.54 16.96 4.53
C PRO A 280 -12.44 16.47 3.09
N ALA A 281 -13.08 17.20 2.17
CA ALA A 281 -12.80 17.03 0.74
C ALA A 281 -11.37 17.54 0.43
N PHE A 282 -10.51 16.68 -0.09
CA PHE A 282 -9.16 17.04 -0.53
C PHE A 282 -9.23 17.75 -1.90
N THR A 283 -9.66 19.00 -1.85
CA THR A 283 -9.82 19.88 -3.02
C THR A 283 -8.47 20.46 -3.47
N TYR A 284 -8.39 20.87 -4.74
CA TYR A 284 -7.21 21.57 -5.28
C TYR A 284 -7.36 23.07 -5.11
N VAL A 285 -6.23 23.77 -5.03
CA VAL A 285 -6.20 25.24 -5.13
C VAL A 285 -5.41 25.61 -6.38
N PRO A 286 -5.91 26.50 -7.25
CA PRO A 286 -5.12 27.03 -8.35
C PRO A 286 -3.86 27.74 -7.83
N ASP A 287 -2.73 27.51 -8.50
CA ASP A 287 -1.38 28.02 -8.18
C ASP A 287 -1.30 29.52 -7.79
N LYS A 288 -2.27 30.32 -8.26
CA LYS A 288 -2.33 31.77 -8.02
C LYS A 288 -2.53 32.18 -6.56
N GLU A 289 -3.06 31.31 -5.70
CA GLU A 289 -3.26 31.62 -4.27
C GLU A 289 -2.08 31.20 -3.37
N LEU A 290 -1.12 30.43 -3.87
CA LEU A 290 0.02 29.94 -3.09
C LEU A 290 1.19 30.95 -3.02
N VAL A 291 1.12 32.06 -3.77
CA VAL A 291 2.18 33.10 -3.81
C VAL A 291 1.79 34.31 -2.95
N HIS A 292 1.88 34.16 -1.64
CA HIS A 292 2.10 35.30 -0.74
C HIS A 292 3.21 34.96 0.26
N GLY A 293 4.45 35.06 -0.23
CA GLY A 293 5.69 35.00 0.56
C GLY A 293 6.82 35.54 -0.31
N VAL A 294 7.40 36.64 0.12
CA VAL A 294 8.33 37.52 -0.61
C VAL A 294 9.58 36.76 -1.10
N GLU A 295 9.83 36.72 -2.41
CA GLU A 295 11.06 37.17 -3.08
C GLU A 295 11.03 36.84 -4.58
N GLU A 296 11.39 37.84 -5.37
CA GLU A 296 11.46 37.83 -6.83
C GLU A 296 12.54 36.87 -7.35
N THR A 297 12.34 36.36 -8.58
CA THR A 297 13.34 35.75 -9.48
C THR A 297 13.50 34.22 -9.53
N TYR A 298 12.39 33.48 -9.68
CA TYR A 298 12.43 32.16 -10.34
C TYR A 298 11.28 32.03 -11.35
N GLN A 299 11.59 32.18 -12.64
CA GLN A 299 10.71 31.71 -13.72
C GLN A 299 10.81 30.17 -13.75
N ARG A 300 9.98 29.49 -12.95
CA ARG A 300 9.70 28.07 -13.18
C ARG A 300 8.67 27.99 -14.31
N GLU A 301 8.93 27.17 -15.32
CA GLU A 301 7.93 26.76 -16.30
C GLU A 301 6.70 26.26 -15.52
N HIS A 302 5.59 26.97 -15.67
CA HIS A 302 4.33 26.68 -14.96
C HIS A 302 3.71 25.39 -15.50
N ASP A 303 4.20 24.25 -15.04
CA ASP A 303 3.34 23.08 -14.89
C ASP A 303 2.37 23.40 -13.76
N ALA A 304 1.14 23.80 -14.10
CA ALA A 304 0.06 24.06 -13.15
C ALA A 304 -0.30 22.77 -12.39
N LYS A 305 0.51 22.43 -11.39
CA LYS A 305 0.27 21.28 -10.52
C LYS A 305 -0.91 21.63 -9.61
N LEU A 306 -2.05 20.97 -9.84
CA LEU A 306 -3.24 21.05 -8.99
C LEU A 306 -2.94 20.32 -7.67
N ILE A 307 -2.33 21.02 -6.73
CA ILE A 307 -1.91 20.54 -5.40
C ILE A 307 -3.04 20.81 -4.39
N SER A 308 -3.27 19.90 -3.44
CA SER A 308 -4.22 20.14 -2.34
C SER A 308 -3.58 20.94 -1.21
N LYS A 309 -4.36 21.80 -0.52
CA LYS A 309 -3.93 22.43 0.75
C LYS A 309 -3.66 21.40 1.86
N LEU A 310 -4.28 20.22 1.74
CA LEU A 310 -4.23 19.15 2.74
C LEU A 310 -3.47 17.93 2.22
N ASP A 311 -2.50 18.11 1.32
CA ASP A 311 -1.80 17.01 0.66
C ASP A 311 -1.05 16.10 1.67
N ASN A 312 -0.54 16.67 2.77
CA ASN A 312 0.13 15.91 3.83
C ASN A 312 -0.87 15.09 4.67
N GLU A 313 -2.00 15.70 5.01
CA GLU A 313 -3.12 15.05 5.69
C GLU A 313 -3.72 13.95 4.81
N ALA A 314 -3.78 14.18 3.50
CA ALA A 314 -4.25 13.23 2.50
C ALA A 314 -3.32 12.00 2.41
N ARG A 315 -1.99 12.19 2.41
CA ARG A 315 -1.02 11.07 2.52
C ARG A 315 -1.19 10.28 3.82
N ARG A 316 -1.39 10.98 4.93
CA ARG A 316 -1.61 10.34 6.24
C ARG A 316 -2.93 9.59 6.32
N PHE A 317 -3.97 10.10 5.66
CA PHE A 317 -5.24 9.41 5.52
C PHE A 317 -5.09 8.14 4.68
N ILE A 318 -4.36 8.19 3.56
CA ILE A 318 -4.01 6.98 2.79
C ILE A 318 -3.30 5.97 3.69
N ALA A 319 -2.27 6.40 4.44
CA ALA A 319 -1.52 5.52 5.34
C ALA A 319 -2.42 4.89 6.42
N LEU A 320 -3.35 5.65 7.01
CA LEU A 320 -4.33 5.13 7.97
C LEU A 320 -5.23 4.06 7.33
N VAL A 321 -5.83 4.35 6.18
CA VAL A 321 -6.67 3.41 5.45
C VAL A 321 -5.89 2.15 5.11
N ASP A 322 -4.63 2.31 4.73
CA ASP A 322 -3.76 1.19 4.38
C ASP A 322 -3.49 0.27 5.55
N GLU A 323 -3.06 0.81 6.69
CA GLU A 323 -2.78 0.01 7.87
C GLU A 323 -4.05 -0.65 8.43
N CYS A 324 -5.20 0.04 8.35
CA CYS A 324 -6.47 -0.56 8.70
C CYS A 324 -6.83 -1.71 7.76
N TYR A 325 -6.62 -1.53 6.45
CA TYR A 325 -6.93 -2.53 5.45
C TYR A 325 -6.07 -3.79 5.65
N ASP A 326 -4.76 -3.62 5.76
CA ASP A 326 -3.81 -4.74 5.83
C ASP A 326 -3.98 -5.58 7.12
N ARG A 327 -4.51 -4.99 8.21
CA ARG A 327 -4.77 -5.68 9.49
C ARG A 327 -6.20 -6.15 9.70
N GLY A 328 -7.11 -5.88 8.75
CA GLY A 328 -8.53 -6.18 8.95
C GLY A 328 -9.18 -5.32 10.05
N CYS A 329 -8.63 -4.14 10.32
CA CYS A 329 -9.20 -3.18 11.27
C CYS A 329 -10.32 -2.39 10.58
N ARG A 330 -11.53 -2.38 11.15
CA ARG A 330 -12.66 -1.67 10.56
C ARG A 330 -12.48 -0.17 10.65
N LEU A 331 -12.87 0.55 9.60
CA LEU A 331 -12.78 2.01 9.57
C LEU A 331 -14.17 2.62 9.39
N LEU A 332 -14.60 3.40 10.38
CA LEU A 332 -15.85 4.16 10.37
C LEU A 332 -15.52 5.63 10.10
N ILE A 333 -16.21 6.27 9.17
CA ILE A 333 -15.85 7.60 8.68
C ILE A 333 -17.10 8.50 8.60
N THR A 334 -16.97 9.75 9.05
CA THR A 334 -17.78 10.85 8.49
C THR A 334 -16.93 11.71 7.58
N ALA A 335 -17.48 12.06 6.41
CA ALA A 335 -16.77 12.87 5.42
C ALA A 335 -17.69 13.92 4.79
N GLU A 336 -17.11 15.03 4.33
CA GLU A 336 -17.86 16.12 3.69
C GLU A 336 -18.51 15.72 2.35
N VAL A 337 -17.94 14.73 1.66
CA VAL A 337 -18.34 14.34 0.31
C VAL A 337 -18.38 12.82 0.18
N SER A 338 -18.92 12.32 -0.94
CA SER A 338 -18.86 10.89 -1.23
C SER A 338 -17.41 10.42 -1.43
N VAL A 339 -17.15 9.13 -1.21
CA VAL A 339 -15.80 8.56 -1.30
C VAL A 339 -15.13 8.79 -2.67
N GLU A 340 -15.92 8.84 -3.75
CA GLU A 340 -15.44 9.09 -5.11
C GLU A 340 -15.02 10.54 -5.34
N GLN A 341 -15.61 11.48 -4.58
CA GLN A 341 -15.34 12.91 -4.64
C GLN A 341 -14.32 13.37 -3.59
N LEU A 342 -13.85 12.44 -2.74
CA LEU A 342 -12.99 12.74 -1.62
C LEU A 342 -11.65 13.36 -2.03
N TYR A 343 -11.07 12.96 -3.16
CA TYR A 343 -9.82 13.53 -3.69
C TYR A 343 -10.01 14.13 -5.07
N GLN A 344 -9.83 15.45 -5.17
CA GLN A 344 -10.06 16.23 -6.40
C GLN A 344 -8.77 16.85 -6.96
N ALA A 345 -7.66 16.76 -6.22
CA ALA A 345 -6.34 17.17 -6.69
C ALA A 345 -5.70 16.13 -7.62
N ARG A 346 -4.54 16.43 -8.21
CA ARG A 346 -3.86 15.52 -9.15
C ARG A 346 -2.66 14.78 -8.55
N GLN A 347 -2.00 15.35 -7.56
CA GLN A 347 -0.70 14.87 -7.08
C GLN A 347 -0.76 13.45 -6.52
N LEU A 348 -1.80 13.12 -5.76
CA LEU A 348 -2.01 11.82 -5.13
C LEU A 348 -3.14 11.03 -5.81
N ALA A 349 -3.53 11.39 -7.04
CA ALA A 349 -4.69 10.79 -7.71
C ALA A 349 -4.57 9.28 -7.92
N PHE A 350 -3.34 8.78 -7.99
CA PHE A 350 -3.06 7.36 -8.09
C PHE A 350 -3.16 6.62 -6.75
N PRO A 351 -2.41 7.01 -5.68
CA PRO A 351 -2.59 6.35 -4.38
C PRO A 351 -3.99 6.55 -3.80
N PHE A 352 -4.68 7.67 -4.08
CA PHE A 352 -6.08 7.85 -3.69
C PHE A 352 -7.05 6.92 -4.39
N ARG A 353 -6.84 6.59 -5.68
CA ARG A 353 -7.67 5.58 -6.35
C ARG A 353 -7.58 4.23 -5.65
N ARG A 354 -6.43 3.88 -5.07
CA ARG A 354 -6.26 2.68 -4.24
C ARG A 354 -6.99 2.83 -2.91
N CYS A 355 -6.78 3.94 -2.22
CA CYS A 355 -7.47 4.25 -0.96
C CYS A 355 -9.00 4.13 -1.11
N VAL A 356 -9.57 4.69 -2.18
CA VAL A 356 -11.01 4.58 -2.47
C VAL A 356 -11.48 3.13 -2.64
N SER A 357 -10.73 2.29 -3.38
CA SER A 357 -11.09 0.86 -3.49
C SER A 357 -11.06 0.14 -2.14
N ARG A 358 -10.02 0.40 -1.34
CA ARG A 358 -9.90 -0.19 0.00
C ARG A 358 -11.08 0.21 0.87
N LEU A 359 -11.45 1.50 0.85
CA LEU A 359 -12.63 2.00 1.57
C LEU A 359 -13.93 1.32 1.13
N PHE A 360 -14.13 1.06 -0.17
CA PHE A 360 -15.28 0.29 -0.67
C PHE A 360 -15.28 -1.16 -0.19
N GLU A 361 -14.14 -1.84 -0.27
CA GLU A 361 -14.01 -3.23 0.18
C GLU A 361 -14.29 -3.36 1.68
N MET A 362 -13.76 -2.42 2.47
CA MET A 362 -13.93 -2.36 3.93
C MET A 362 -15.39 -2.19 4.38
N GLN A 363 -16.29 -1.74 3.49
CA GLN A 363 -17.72 -1.64 3.82
C GLN A 363 -18.39 -2.99 4.07
N HIS A 364 -17.76 -4.09 3.65
CA HIS A 364 -18.30 -5.44 3.71
C HIS A 364 -17.73 -6.30 4.86
N TRP A 365 -17.00 -5.68 5.80
CA TRP A 365 -16.25 -6.36 6.88
C TRP A 365 -17.00 -6.56 8.20
#